data_AF-A0A819Z5H5-F1
#
_entry.id   AF-A0A819Z5H5-F1
#
_cell.length_a   1.000
_cell.length_b   1.000
_cell.length_c   1.000
_cell.angle_alpha   90.00
_cell.angle_beta   90.00
_cell.angle_gamma   90.00
#
_symmetry.space_group_name_H-M   'P 1'
#
loop_
_entity.id
_entity.type
_entity.pdbx_description
1 polymer ?
#
loop_
_entity_poly.entity_id
_entity_poly.type
_entity_poly.pdbx_seq_one_letter_code
_entity_poly.pdbx_strand_id
1 'polypeptide(L)'
;IEVTENVCGNYEDNWKIVKANQIIPYWPRYIKEGVMCVRYLGGILSASCFSIKDKHRTLLRMNDIEHPTLLVEVTATDYDGFKINFSDYKSGDAPLLIVNSLLNQPISFCQKEDFHTQILPPQYYVYYTWNDSLKPQELILATNGDNLTIKLNPVCGIIDKEKENPIYYAIFHDGPQTVLIFSSETQIIEAVSDTSSINESMNSYIQIGLRCLGISIINDINHEDLLYISLNPTKDMWTETRNFNVKPVEYNLNKSIEDHYKKYQENFNEQQTDQKYEIDKNRYVKFDGDVAEISDEEGNSIHVKRDTLDGFWVGYGFSTNHQAIHLKINNLQIDNQLQITLFPTILYPIISKATATDI
;
A
#
# COMPACT_ATOMS: atom_id res chain seq x y z
N ILE A 1 2.10 -33.41 0.14
CA ILE A 1 0.82 -32.99 0.75
C ILE A 1 -0.34 -33.46 -0.13
N GLU A 2 -1.55 -33.46 0.41
CA GLU A 2 -2.80 -33.65 -0.32
C GLU A 2 -3.65 -32.40 -0.18
N VAL A 3 -4.28 -31.96 -1.28
CA VAL A 3 -5.14 -30.77 -1.30
C VAL A 3 -6.51 -31.09 -1.89
N THR A 4 -7.55 -30.44 -1.38
CA THR A 4 -8.92 -30.58 -1.87
C THR A 4 -9.71 -29.29 -1.67
N GLU A 5 -10.84 -29.15 -2.38
CA GLU A 5 -11.80 -28.06 -2.14
C GLU A 5 -12.66 -28.38 -0.92
N ASN A 6 -13.00 -27.35 -0.14
CA ASN A 6 -14.00 -27.46 0.92
C ASN A 6 -15.37 -27.05 0.37
N VAL A 7 -16.33 -27.97 0.39
CA VAL A 7 -17.68 -27.77 -0.09
C VAL A 7 -18.62 -27.76 1.10
N CYS A 8 -19.12 -26.57 1.47
CA CYS A 8 -20.13 -26.41 2.52
C CYS A 8 -19.78 -27.06 3.88
N GLY A 9 -18.50 -27.06 4.27
CA GLY A 9 -18.04 -27.65 5.53
C GLY A 9 -17.69 -29.13 5.47
N ASN A 10 -17.76 -29.75 4.28
CA ASN A 10 -17.29 -31.11 4.01
C ASN A 10 -16.16 -31.09 2.98
N TYR A 11 -15.20 -32.02 3.13
CA TYR A 11 -14.15 -32.20 2.13
C TYR A 11 -14.74 -32.84 0.86
N GLU A 12 -14.30 -32.42 -0.33
CA GLU A 12 -14.45 -33.31 -1.48
C GLU A 12 -13.60 -34.58 -1.26
N ASP A 13 -14.16 -35.74 -1.59
CA ASP A 13 -13.44 -37.03 -1.58
C ASP A 13 -12.29 -37.10 -2.62
N ASN A 14 -12.13 -36.06 -3.44
CA ASN A 14 -11.15 -35.97 -4.53
C ASN A 14 -9.84 -35.27 -4.11
N TRP A 15 -9.13 -35.84 -3.13
CA TRP A 15 -7.81 -35.35 -2.73
C TRP A 15 -6.78 -35.47 -3.86
N LYS A 16 -6.11 -34.36 -4.18
CA LYS A 16 -5.01 -34.33 -5.15
C LYS A 16 -3.68 -34.37 -4.41
N ILE A 17 -2.85 -35.35 -4.76
CA ILE A 17 -1.50 -35.48 -4.21
C ILE A 17 -0.57 -34.48 -4.91
N VAL A 18 0.07 -33.61 -4.15
CA VAL A 18 1.11 -32.69 -4.60
C VAL A 18 2.44 -33.13 -3.99
N LYS A 19 3.38 -33.56 -4.84
CA LYS A 19 4.75 -33.93 -4.43
C LYS A 19 5.63 -32.68 -4.29
N ALA A 20 6.74 -32.81 -3.56
CA ALA A 20 7.73 -31.76 -3.45
C ALA A 20 8.20 -31.30 -4.85
N ASN A 21 8.32 -29.98 -5.05
CA ASN A 21 8.68 -29.33 -6.32
C ASN A 21 7.76 -29.64 -7.52
N GLN A 22 6.59 -30.22 -7.28
CA GLN A 22 5.62 -30.50 -8.33
C GLN A 22 4.65 -29.33 -8.48
N ILE A 23 4.37 -28.95 -9.73
CA ILE A 23 3.32 -27.99 -10.07
C ILE A 23 2.17 -28.77 -10.69
N ILE A 24 0.96 -28.56 -10.18
CA ILE A 24 -0.25 -29.22 -10.67
C ILE A 24 -1.25 -28.17 -11.15
N PRO A 25 -1.74 -28.25 -12.40
CA PRO A 25 -2.83 -27.40 -12.86
C PRO A 25 -4.11 -27.70 -12.05
N TYR A 26 -4.73 -26.67 -11.52
CA TYR A 26 -5.89 -26.79 -10.65
C TYR A 26 -6.96 -25.74 -10.98
N TRP A 27 -8.08 -26.17 -11.56
CA TRP A 27 -9.19 -25.29 -11.91
C TRP A 27 -10.26 -25.38 -10.81
N PRO A 28 -10.56 -24.30 -10.08
CA PRO A 28 -11.51 -24.34 -8.98
C PRO A 28 -12.93 -24.57 -9.47
N ARG A 29 -13.63 -25.52 -8.84
CA ARG A 29 -15.04 -25.83 -9.15
C ARG A 29 -16.00 -24.99 -8.32
N TYR A 30 -15.61 -24.67 -7.09
CA TYR A 30 -16.45 -24.00 -6.11
C TYR A 30 -15.90 -22.61 -5.73
N ILE A 31 -15.84 -21.72 -6.72
CA ILE A 31 -15.34 -20.34 -6.56
C ILE A 31 -16.12 -19.56 -5.49
N LYS A 32 -17.41 -19.87 -5.29
CA LYS A 32 -18.27 -19.21 -4.31
C LYS A 32 -17.80 -19.45 -2.87
N GLU A 33 -17.46 -20.68 -2.51
CA GLU A 33 -16.85 -20.97 -1.21
C GLU A 33 -15.42 -20.43 -1.18
N GLY A 34 -14.61 -20.74 -2.21
CA GLY A 34 -13.24 -20.25 -2.35
C GLY A 34 -12.36 -20.64 -1.17
N VAL A 35 -12.54 -21.86 -0.64
CA VAL A 35 -11.79 -22.43 0.46
C VAL A 35 -11.13 -23.73 0.01
N MET A 36 -9.85 -23.87 0.31
CA MET A 36 -9.10 -25.11 0.14
C MET A 36 -8.72 -25.70 1.48
N CYS A 37 -8.55 -27.02 1.50
CA CYS A 37 -8.00 -27.74 2.64
C CYS A 37 -6.77 -28.54 2.22
N VAL A 38 -5.79 -28.62 3.12
CA VAL A 38 -4.52 -29.30 2.94
C VAL A 38 -4.23 -30.23 4.10
N ARG A 39 -3.63 -31.39 3.81
CA ARG A 39 -3.13 -32.34 4.81
C ARG A 39 -1.85 -33.03 4.36
N TYR A 40 -1.14 -33.65 5.30
CA TYR A 40 -0.04 -34.56 4.96
C TYR A 40 -0.57 -35.90 4.45
N LEU A 41 0.21 -36.58 3.61
CA LEU A 41 -0.20 -37.82 2.95
C LEU A 41 -0.39 -38.93 4.00
N GLY A 42 -1.53 -39.61 3.97
CA GLY A 42 -1.89 -40.60 4.99
C GLY A 42 -2.42 -40.02 6.31
N GLY A 43 -2.55 -38.69 6.42
CA GLY A 43 -3.19 -38.03 7.57
C GLY A 43 -4.70 -38.23 7.54
N ILE A 44 -5.22 -39.11 8.40
CA ILE A 44 -6.65 -39.45 8.43
C ILE A 44 -7.48 -38.40 9.19
N LEU A 45 -6.88 -37.64 10.11
CA LEU A 45 -7.66 -37.03 11.19
C LEU A 45 -7.90 -35.53 11.14
N SER A 46 -7.16 -34.69 10.41
CA SER A 46 -7.57 -33.30 10.18
C SER A 46 -6.81 -32.63 9.05
N ALA A 47 -7.55 -32.00 8.14
CA ALA A 47 -6.99 -31.06 7.18
C ALA A 47 -7.10 -29.64 7.73
N SER A 48 -6.16 -28.79 7.38
CA SER A 48 -6.20 -27.36 7.68
C SER A 48 -6.71 -26.62 6.46
N CYS A 49 -7.67 -25.71 6.66
CA CYS A 49 -8.31 -25.00 5.56
C CYS A 49 -7.91 -23.53 5.54
N PHE A 50 -7.92 -22.95 4.34
CA PHE A 50 -7.53 -21.57 4.07
C PHE A 50 -8.31 -21.00 2.89
N SER A 51 -8.47 -19.68 2.85
CA SER A 51 -9.16 -18.99 1.75
C SER A 51 -8.28 -19.00 0.50
N ILE A 52 -8.88 -18.95 -0.68
CA ILE A 52 -8.19 -18.70 -1.96
C ILE A 52 -8.81 -17.49 -2.69
N LYS A 53 -9.60 -16.68 -1.99
CA LYS A 53 -10.26 -15.51 -2.58
C LYS A 53 -9.32 -14.31 -2.68
N ASP A 54 -8.49 -14.12 -1.65
CA ASP A 54 -7.64 -12.96 -1.50
C ASP A 54 -6.17 -13.36 -1.49
N LYS A 55 -5.29 -12.46 -1.94
CA LYS A 55 -3.85 -12.66 -1.83
C LYS A 55 -3.44 -12.57 -0.37
N HIS A 56 -2.73 -13.57 0.13
CA HIS A 56 -2.22 -13.58 1.50
C HIS A 56 -1.15 -14.63 1.70
N ARG A 57 -0.48 -14.52 2.85
CA ARG A 57 0.52 -15.47 3.34
C ARG A 57 0.08 -15.89 4.74
N THR A 58 -0.21 -17.18 4.92
CA THR A 58 -0.76 -17.72 6.17
C THR A 58 0.02 -18.97 6.58
N LEU A 59 0.47 -18.99 7.83
CA LEU A 59 1.04 -20.19 8.45
C LEU A 59 -0.08 -21.05 9.03
N LEU A 60 -0.33 -22.22 8.45
CA LEU A 60 -1.33 -23.14 8.95
C LEU A 60 -0.77 -23.97 10.10
N ARG A 61 -1.55 -24.09 11.18
CA ARG A 61 -1.35 -25.13 12.19
C ARG A 61 -1.80 -26.47 11.60
N MET A 62 -0.92 -27.46 11.60
CA MET A 62 -1.16 -28.79 11.06
C MET A 62 -1.28 -29.80 12.21
N ASN A 63 -2.15 -30.79 12.04
CA ASN A 63 -2.32 -31.88 13.01
C ASN A 63 -1.36 -33.04 12.68
N ASP A 64 -0.07 -32.71 12.56
CA ASP A 64 1.03 -33.64 12.34
C ASP A 64 2.14 -33.36 13.36
N ILE A 65 2.71 -34.41 13.95
CA ILE A 65 3.68 -34.28 15.04
C ILE A 65 5.06 -33.90 14.50
N GLU A 66 5.44 -34.42 13.33
CA GLU A 66 6.75 -34.17 12.71
C GLU A 66 6.74 -32.83 11.98
N HIS A 67 5.61 -32.46 11.40
CA HIS A 67 5.43 -31.24 10.63
C HIS A 67 4.20 -30.44 11.11
N PRO A 68 4.27 -29.79 12.29
CA PRO A 68 3.12 -29.16 12.94
C PRO A 68 2.64 -27.87 12.28
N THR A 69 3.32 -27.42 11.22
CA THR A 69 3.01 -26.19 10.51
C THR A 69 3.24 -26.34 9.01
N LEU A 70 2.48 -25.59 8.21
CA LEU A 70 2.67 -25.48 6.76
C LEU A 70 2.41 -24.05 6.32
N LEU A 71 3.37 -23.43 5.64
CA LEU A 71 3.19 -22.08 5.11
C LEU A 71 2.45 -22.16 3.77
N VAL A 72 1.38 -21.39 3.65
CA VAL A 72 0.60 -21.24 2.42
C VAL A 72 0.67 -19.80 1.95
N GLU A 73 1.04 -19.62 0.69
CA GLU A 73 1.09 -18.32 0.04
C GLU A 73 0.21 -18.34 -1.20
N VAL A 74 -0.81 -17.48 -1.17
CA VAL A 74 -1.78 -17.29 -2.23
C VAL A 74 -1.42 -16.00 -2.97
N THR A 75 -0.99 -16.14 -4.21
CA THR A 75 -0.61 -15.01 -5.08
C THR A 75 -1.47 -14.98 -6.32
N ALA A 76 -1.71 -13.79 -6.86
CA ALA A 76 -2.23 -13.63 -8.20
C ALA A 76 -1.41 -12.54 -8.91
N THR A 77 -0.99 -12.84 -10.12
CA THR A 77 -0.28 -11.89 -10.98
C THR A 77 -1.03 -11.80 -12.30
N ASP A 78 -0.97 -10.64 -12.95
CA ASP A 78 -1.72 -10.40 -14.19
C ASP A 78 -1.20 -11.26 -15.36
N TYR A 79 0.06 -11.69 -15.29
CA TYR A 79 0.73 -12.46 -16.35
C TYR A 79 0.81 -13.97 -16.07
N ASP A 80 0.88 -14.37 -14.81
CA ASP A 80 1.25 -15.73 -14.40
C ASP A 80 0.10 -16.48 -13.69
N GLY A 81 -1.09 -15.86 -13.68
CA GLY A 81 -2.31 -16.42 -13.10
C GLY A 81 -2.26 -16.50 -11.56
N PHE A 82 -3.24 -17.23 -11.02
CA PHE A 82 -3.39 -17.48 -9.59
C PHE A 82 -2.53 -18.68 -9.18
N LYS A 83 -1.67 -18.51 -8.17
CA LYS A 83 -0.73 -19.54 -7.69
C LYS A 83 -0.87 -19.73 -6.17
N ILE A 84 -0.86 -20.99 -5.75
CA ILE A 84 -0.86 -21.39 -4.34
C ILE A 84 0.45 -22.13 -4.09
N ASN A 85 1.31 -21.55 -3.27
CA ASN A 85 2.59 -22.12 -2.90
C ASN A 85 2.52 -22.70 -1.48
N PHE A 86 3.12 -23.87 -1.32
CA PHE A 86 3.28 -24.54 -0.04
C PHE A 86 4.76 -24.65 0.29
N SER A 87 5.14 -24.29 1.50
CA SER A 87 6.53 -24.38 1.94
C SER A 87 6.65 -24.65 3.44
N ASP A 88 7.82 -25.12 3.85
CA ASP A 88 8.12 -25.36 5.25
C ASP A 88 8.23 -24.04 6.02
N TYR A 89 7.94 -24.09 7.31
CA TYR A 89 8.09 -22.97 8.22
C TYR A 89 9.55 -22.50 8.30
N LYS A 90 9.73 -21.18 8.27
CA LYS A 90 10.99 -20.49 8.54
C LYS A 90 10.80 -19.47 9.67
N SER A 91 11.90 -19.14 10.33
CA SER A 91 11.92 -18.05 11.33
C SER A 91 11.37 -16.77 10.71
N GLY A 92 10.39 -16.15 11.37
CA GLY A 92 9.68 -14.97 10.87
C GLY A 92 8.35 -15.27 10.15
N ASP A 93 8.01 -16.54 9.91
CA ASP A 93 6.73 -16.90 9.25
C ASP A 93 5.54 -16.93 10.20
N ALA A 94 5.80 -17.02 11.50
CA ALA A 94 4.74 -16.98 12.49
C ALA A 94 4.10 -15.58 12.50
N PRO A 95 2.78 -15.46 12.34
CA PRO A 95 2.12 -14.17 12.23
C PRO A 95 2.24 -13.33 13.51
N LEU A 96 2.35 -13.98 14.67
CA LEU A 96 2.38 -13.32 15.96
C LEU A 96 3.47 -13.89 16.86
N LEU A 97 4.24 -13.00 17.50
CA LEU A 97 5.07 -13.31 18.65
C LEU A 97 4.40 -12.73 19.90
N ILE A 98 4.03 -13.59 20.84
CA ILE A 98 3.42 -13.17 22.11
C ILE A 98 4.48 -13.27 23.19
N VAL A 99 4.76 -12.17 23.87
CA VAL A 99 5.78 -12.07 24.93
C VAL A 99 5.11 -11.70 26.24
N ASN A 100 5.27 -12.54 27.26
CA ASN A 100 4.86 -12.24 28.61
C ASN A 100 6.07 -11.79 29.44
N SER A 101 6.30 -10.48 29.53
CA SER A 101 7.39 -9.90 30.32
C SER A 101 7.01 -9.64 31.78
N LEU A 102 5.84 -10.13 32.24
CA LEU A 102 5.44 -10.03 33.64
C LEU A 102 6.30 -10.96 34.50
N LEU A 103 6.54 -10.59 35.77
CA LEU A 103 7.41 -11.34 36.67
C LEU A 103 6.74 -12.58 37.28
N ASN A 104 5.44 -12.50 37.57
CA ASN A 104 4.74 -13.50 38.38
C ASN A 104 3.29 -13.78 37.94
N GLN A 105 2.87 -13.26 36.79
CA GLN A 105 1.50 -13.43 36.29
C GLN A 105 1.46 -14.11 34.91
N PRO A 106 0.78 -15.26 34.78
CA PRO A 106 0.55 -15.87 33.47
C PRO A 106 -0.53 -15.12 32.68
N ILE A 107 -0.47 -15.22 31.36
CA ILE A 107 -1.48 -14.65 30.44
C ILE A 107 -2.27 -15.79 29.80
N SER A 108 -3.59 -15.75 29.94
CA SER A 108 -4.51 -16.70 29.32
C SER A 108 -5.15 -16.09 28.08
N PHE A 109 -5.06 -16.76 26.94
CA PHE A 109 -5.53 -16.22 25.67
C PHE A 109 -6.09 -17.31 24.74
N CYS A 110 -7.02 -16.95 23.85
CA CYS A 110 -7.49 -17.80 22.75
C CYS A 110 -7.76 -16.96 21.49
N GLN A 111 -7.90 -17.63 20.34
CA GLN A 111 -8.43 -16.98 19.15
C GLN A 111 -9.92 -16.69 19.35
N LYS A 112 -10.39 -15.55 18.84
CA LYS A 112 -11.82 -15.22 18.83
C LYS A 112 -12.61 -16.29 18.07
N GLU A 113 -13.75 -16.69 18.61
CA GLU A 113 -14.58 -17.80 18.10
C GLU A 113 -13.89 -19.18 18.12
N ASP A 114 -12.83 -19.33 18.93
CA ASP A 114 -12.21 -20.60 19.26
C ASP A 114 -12.30 -20.90 20.76
N PHE A 115 -12.38 -22.18 21.09
CA PHE A 115 -12.59 -22.68 22.46
C PHE A 115 -11.27 -23.13 23.13
N HIS A 116 -10.14 -23.08 22.42
CA HIS A 116 -8.86 -23.53 22.93
C HIS A 116 -8.10 -22.39 23.63
N THR A 117 -8.26 -22.31 24.96
CA THR A 117 -7.48 -21.39 25.79
C THR A 117 -6.06 -21.90 25.98
N GLN A 118 -5.08 -21.02 25.76
CA GLN A 118 -3.66 -21.24 26.01
C GLN A 118 -3.22 -20.36 27.17
N ILE A 119 -2.21 -20.81 27.91
CA ILE A 119 -1.64 -20.10 29.05
C ILE A 119 -0.15 -19.87 28.76
N LEU A 120 0.27 -18.61 28.73
CA LEU A 120 1.67 -18.20 28.59
C LEU A 120 2.24 -17.86 29.98
N PRO A 121 3.21 -18.64 30.49
CA PRO A 121 3.84 -18.37 31.78
C PRO A 121 4.55 -17.00 31.83
N PRO A 122 4.80 -16.45 33.02
CA PRO A 122 5.59 -15.22 33.19
C PRO A 122 7.02 -15.41 32.72
N GLN A 123 7.62 -14.40 32.06
CA GLN A 123 8.97 -14.44 31.48
C GLN A 123 9.15 -15.44 30.32
N TYR A 124 8.06 -15.82 29.66
CA TYR A 124 8.09 -16.67 28.45
C TYR A 124 7.53 -15.93 27.24
N TYR A 125 7.90 -16.42 26.07
CA TYR A 125 7.34 -16.00 24.80
C TYR A 125 6.93 -17.21 23.97
N VAL A 126 6.05 -17.00 22.99
CA VAL A 126 5.60 -18.03 22.06
C VAL A 126 5.39 -17.46 20.68
N TYR A 127 5.85 -18.20 19.66
CA TYR A 127 5.44 -17.97 18.27
C TYR A 127 4.07 -18.59 18.06
N TYR A 128 3.10 -17.75 17.74
CA TYR A 128 1.70 -18.11 17.65
C TYR A 128 1.23 -18.06 16.19
N THR A 129 0.45 -19.07 15.81
CA THR A 129 -0.38 -19.04 14.61
C THR A 129 -1.82 -19.39 14.95
N TRP A 130 -2.75 -18.95 14.10
CA TRP A 130 -4.18 -19.13 14.29
C TRP A 130 -4.56 -20.62 14.28
N ASN A 131 -5.47 -21.00 15.18
CA ASN A 131 -5.99 -22.36 15.24
C ASN A 131 -6.90 -22.65 14.04
N ASP A 132 -7.66 -21.65 13.61
CA ASP A 132 -8.46 -21.69 12.39
C ASP A 132 -8.20 -20.44 11.55
N SER A 133 -7.63 -20.63 10.35
CA SER A 133 -7.25 -19.50 9.49
C SER A 133 -8.44 -18.80 8.83
N LEU A 134 -9.64 -19.43 8.85
CA LEU A 134 -10.87 -18.89 8.28
C LEU A 134 -11.65 -18.03 9.29
N LYS A 135 -11.33 -18.14 10.58
CA LYS A 135 -11.95 -17.38 11.66
C LYS A 135 -11.27 -16.02 11.87
N PRO A 136 -11.91 -15.10 12.61
CA PRO A 136 -11.32 -13.81 12.94
C PRO A 136 -9.92 -13.97 13.55
N GLN A 137 -8.97 -13.21 13.02
CA GLN A 137 -7.58 -13.14 13.47
C GLN A 137 -7.44 -12.12 14.63
N GLU A 138 -8.24 -12.33 15.67
CA GLU A 138 -8.26 -11.51 16.88
C GLU A 138 -8.00 -12.41 18.10
N LEU A 139 -7.30 -11.90 19.10
CA LEU A 139 -7.07 -12.61 20.36
C LEU A 139 -8.09 -12.17 21.42
N ILE A 140 -8.56 -13.12 22.21
CA ILE A 140 -9.31 -12.87 23.43
C ILE A 140 -8.39 -13.21 24.61
N LEU A 141 -8.19 -12.24 25.50
CA LEU A 141 -7.51 -12.45 26.77
C LEU A 141 -8.53 -12.70 27.87
N ALA A 142 -8.33 -13.76 28.64
CA ALA A 142 -9.08 -13.98 29.86
C ALA A 142 -8.46 -13.12 30.97
N THR A 143 -9.21 -12.14 31.47
CA THR A 143 -8.83 -11.35 32.64
C THR A 143 -9.63 -11.79 33.86
N ASN A 144 -9.24 -11.33 35.05
CA ASN A 144 -9.97 -11.65 36.27
C ASN A 144 -11.24 -10.78 36.35
N GLY A 145 -12.28 -11.15 35.59
CA GLY A 145 -13.60 -10.52 35.64
C GLY A 145 -14.28 -10.38 34.29
N ASP A 146 -13.52 -10.20 33.20
CA ASP A 146 -14.01 -9.98 31.84
C ASP A 146 -13.08 -10.59 30.78
N ASN A 147 -13.53 -10.60 29.52
CA ASN A 147 -12.72 -10.97 28.37
C ASN A 147 -12.34 -9.73 27.56
N LEU A 148 -11.04 -9.47 27.40
CA LEU A 148 -10.56 -8.37 26.56
C LEU A 148 -10.27 -8.88 25.15
N THR A 149 -10.94 -8.32 24.15
CA THR A 149 -10.62 -8.60 22.74
C THR A 149 -9.51 -7.67 22.27
N ILE A 150 -8.37 -8.24 21.89
CA ILE A 150 -7.24 -7.54 21.30
C ILE A 150 -7.28 -7.69 19.77
N LYS A 151 -7.36 -6.54 19.09
CA LYS A 151 -7.11 -6.43 17.65
C LYS A 151 -5.62 -6.20 17.43
N LEU A 152 -5.01 -6.93 16.51
CA LEU A 152 -3.57 -6.91 16.22
C LEU A 152 -3.11 -5.70 15.39
N ASN A 153 -3.61 -4.50 15.71
CA ASN A 153 -3.15 -3.26 15.10
C ASN A 153 -2.10 -2.60 16.02
N PRO A 154 -1.16 -1.82 15.47
CA PRO A 154 -0.18 -1.08 16.27
C PRO A 154 -0.87 -0.15 17.25
N VAL A 155 -0.89 -0.56 18.53
CA VAL A 155 -1.64 0.09 19.61
C VAL A 155 -0.97 -0.30 20.92
N CYS A 156 -0.98 0.61 21.88
CA CYS A 156 -0.72 0.32 23.28
C CYS A 156 -2.00 0.43 24.11
N GLY A 157 -2.09 -0.33 25.20
CA GLY A 157 -3.24 -0.27 26.09
C GLY A 157 -2.94 -0.80 27.49
N ILE A 158 -3.97 -0.75 28.33
CA ILE A 158 -3.93 -1.18 29.72
C ILE A 158 -5.08 -2.18 29.93
N ILE A 159 -4.78 -3.35 30.48
CA ILE A 159 -5.75 -4.44 30.67
C ILE A 159 -6.53 -4.24 31.98
N ASP A 160 -5.83 -3.85 33.06
CA ASP A 160 -6.39 -3.75 34.41
C ASP A 160 -6.05 -2.39 35.03
N LYS A 161 -6.74 -1.32 34.64
CA LYS A 161 -6.46 0.06 35.12
C LYS A 161 -6.70 0.27 36.61
N GLU A 162 -7.54 -0.55 37.25
CA GLU A 162 -8.04 -0.33 38.62
C GLU A 162 -7.33 -1.18 39.70
N LYS A 163 -6.32 -1.99 39.33
CA LYS A 163 -5.56 -2.82 40.28
C LYS A 163 -4.27 -2.13 40.74
N GLU A 164 -3.74 -2.53 41.91
CA GLU A 164 -2.45 -2.07 42.45
C GLU A 164 -1.27 -2.27 41.48
N ASN A 165 -1.35 -3.26 40.58
CA ASN A 165 -0.36 -3.53 39.55
C ASN A 165 -1.03 -3.58 38.17
N PRO A 166 -1.08 -2.46 37.42
CA PRO A 166 -1.65 -2.45 36.08
C PRO A 166 -0.78 -3.25 35.11
N ILE A 167 -1.44 -4.02 34.24
CA ILE A 167 -0.78 -4.73 33.14
C ILE A 167 -0.96 -3.92 31.88
N TYR A 168 0.16 -3.68 31.23
CA TYR A 168 0.25 -2.99 29.97
C TYR A 168 0.47 -3.96 28.84
N TYR A 169 -0.07 -3.63 27.68
CA TYR A 169 0.26 -4.33 26.45
C TYR A 169 0.65 -3.35 25.35
N ALA A 170 1.56 -3.80 24.49
CA ALA A 170 2.00 -3.06 23.32
C ALA A 170 2.03 -3.99 22.10
N ILE A 171 1.52 -3.48 20.98
CA ILE A 171 1.49 -4.19 19.70
C ILE A 171 2.27 -3.36 18.70
N PHE A 172 3.24 -3.98 18.03
CA PHE A 172 4.03 -3.38 16.96
C PHE A 172 4.43 -4.44 15.94
N HIS A 173 4.96 -4.01 14.81
CA HIS A 173 5.48 -4.91 13.78
C HIS A 173 6.99 -4.96 13.83
N ASP A 174 7.55 -6.17 13.79
CA ASP A 174 8.97 -6.42 13.55
C ASP A 174 9.09 -7.18 12.22
N GLY A 175 9.33 -6.43 11.15
CA GLY A 175 9.24 -6.94 9.78
C GLY A 175 7.84 -7.48 9.45
N PRO A 176 7.70 -8.71 8.93
CA PRO A 176 6.40 -9.32 8.59
C PRO A 176 5.66 -9.89 9.81
N GLN A 177 6.27 -9.92 10.99
CA GLN A 177 5.69 -10.48 12.20
C GLN A 177 5.11 -9.38 13.09
N THR A 178 3.93 -9.62 13.64
CA THR A 178 3.37 -8.78 14.70
C THR A 178 3.91 -9.25 16.05
N VAL A 179 4.29 -8.32 16.92
CA VAL A 179 4.76 -8.59 18.28
C VAL A 179 3.75 -8.02 19.27
N LEU A 180 3.25 -8.86 20.18
CA LEU A 180 2.39 -8.48 21.30
C LEU A 180 3.15 -8.72 22.60
N ILE A 181 3.47 -7.64 23.30
CA ILE A 181 4.21 -7.70 24.57
C ILE A 181 3.30 -7.30 25.73
N PHE A 182 3.29 -8.11 26.79
CA PHE A 182 2.71 -7.77 28.08
C PHE A 182 3.82 -7.37 29.06
N SER A 183 3.63 -6.27 29.78
CA SER A 183 4.60 -5.76 30.76
C SER A 183 3.93 -5.01 31.91
N SER A 184 4.62 -4.93 33.04
CA SER A 184 4.29 -4.02 34.16
C SER A 184 5.04 -2.69 34.08
N GLU A 185 5.99 -2.56 33.14
CA GLU A 185 6.80 -1.36 32.97
C GLU A 185 6.18 -0.41 31.94
N THR A 186 6.01 0.86 32.30
CA THR A 186 5.45 1.88 31.41
C THR A 186 6.39 2.28 30.28
N GLN A 187 7.71 2.10 30.46
CA GLN A 187 8.73 2.48 29.47
C GLN A 187 8.53 1.75 28.13
N ILE A 188 8.07 0.49 28.16
CA ILE A 188 7.80 -0.30 26.95
C ILE A 188 6.63 0.29 26.17
N ILE A 189 5.62 0.82 26.87
CA ILE A 189 4.51 1.50 26.21
C ILE A 189 4.95 2.83 25.62
N GLU A 190 5.71 3.62 26.35
CA GLU A 190 6.19 4.93 25.88
C GLU A 190 7.00 4.74 24.60
N ALA A 191 7.95 3.80 24.59
CA ALA A 191 8.73 3.46 23.41
C ALA A 191 7.85 3.03 22.22
N VAL A 192 6.85 2.16 22.44
CA VAL A 192 5.97 1.71 21.34
C VAL A 192 5.00 2.81 20.90
N SER A 193 4.51 3.64 21.82
CA SER A 193 3.64 4.79 21.52
C SER A 193 4.38 5.82 20.65
N ASP A 194 5.63 6.10 20.97
CA ASP A 194 6.50 6.99 20.20
C ASP A 194 6.77 6.45 18.79
N THR A 195 6.85 5.13 18.61
CA THR A 195 7.03 4.51 17.27
C THR A 195 5.75 4.37 16.46
N SER A 196 4.61 4.14 17.14
CA SER A 196 3.28 3.92 16.53
C SER A 196 2.53 5.22 16.22
N SER A 197 2.92 6.32 16.86
CA SER A 197 2.47 7.67 16.53
C SER A 197 3.14 8.12 15.23
N ILE A 198 2.61 7.62 14.11
CA ILE A 198 2.89 8.00 12.71
C ILE A 198 2.39 9.43 12.44
N ASN A 199 2.79 10.36 13.31
CA ASN A 199 2.74 11.80 13.17
C ASN A 199 3.99 12.40 13.82
N GLU A 200 5.13 11.67 13.84
CA GLU A 200 6.40 12.35 14.00
C GLU A 200 6.50 13.34 12.84
N SER A 201 6.42 14.64 13.15
CA SER A 201 6.60 15.68 12.16
C SER A 201 8.00 15.50 11.58
N MET A 202 8.09 15.19 10.29
CA MET A 202 9.36 15.19 9.58
C MET A 202 10.04 16.54 9.82
N ASN A 203 11.14 16.54 10.56
CA ASN A 203 11.81 17.77 10.96
C ASN A 203 12.70 18.32 9.84
N SER A 204 13.00 17.50 8.83
CA SER A 204 13.84 17.84 7.69
C SER A 204 13.23 17.27 6.40
N TYR A 205 13.32 18.05 5.32
CA TYR A 205 12.76 17.67 4.02
C TYR A 205 13.62 18.22 2.88
N ILE A 206 13.93 17.36 1.91
CA ILE A 206 14.64 17.70 0.67
C ILE A 206 13.68 17.43 -0.49
N GLN A 207 13.58 18.38 -1.43
CA GLN A 207 12.82 18.19 -2.66
C GLN A 207 13.67 18.46 -3.88
N ILE A 208 13.50 17.63 -4.90
CA ILE A 208 14.12 17.77 -6.21
C ILE A 208 13.01 17.63 -7.26
N GLY A 209 12.83 18.68 -8.06
CA GLY A 209 11.94 18.69 -9.22
C GLY A 209 12.74 18.85 -10.50
N LEU A 210 12.52 17.96 -11.46
CA LEU A 210 13.08 18.04 -12.80
C LEU A 210 11.93 18.20 -13.79
N ARG A 211 11.84 19.38 -14.40
CA ARG A 211 10.80 19.70 -15.37
C ARG A 211 10.72 18.65 -16.48
N CYS A 212 11.88 18.30 -17.05
CA CYS A 212 12.02 17.23 -18.02
C CYS A 212 13.25 16.38 -17.67
N LEU A 213 13.19 15.07 -17.91
CA LEU A 213 14.33 14.15 -17.82
C LEU A 213 14.34 13.25 -19.05
N GLY A 214 15.49 13.12 -19.71
CA GLY A 214 15.72 12.19 -20.82
C GLY A 214 16.88 11.26 -20.50
N ILE A 215 16.70 9.96 -20.72
CA ILE A 215 17.68 8.92 -20.49
C ILE A 215 17.79 8.10 -21.77
N SER A 216 18.99 8.03 -22.35
CA SER A 216 19.30 7.21 -23.52
C SER A 216 20.17 6.02 -23.08
N ILE A 217 19.83 4.83 -23.55
CA ILE A 217 20.58 3.60 -23.32
C ILE A 217 21.31 3.27 -24.60
N ILE A 218 22.63 3.41 -24.59
CA ILE A 218 23.46 3.26 -25.77
C ILE A 218 24.23 1.94 -25.68
N ASN A 219 24.30 1.21 -26.80
CA ASN A 219 25.22 0.11 -26.98
C ASN A 219 26.65 0.65 -27.16
N ASP A 220 27.53 0.37 -26.22
CA ASP A 220 28.92 0.85 -26.22
C ASP A 220 29.80 0.22 -27.30
N ILE A 221 29.45 -0.97 -27.80
CA ILE A 221 30.18 -1.67 -28.86
C ILE A 221 29.80 -1.13 -30.24
N ASN A 222 28.50 -0.99 -30.50
CA ASN A 222 27.98 -0.58 -31.82
C ASN A 222 27.76 0.93 -31.94
N HIS A 223 27.81 1.67 -30.82
CA HIS A 223 27.47 3.10 -30.72
C HIS A 223 26.04 3.42 -31.19
N GLU A 224 25.10 2.51 -30.96
CA GLU A 224 23.70 2.64 -31.33
C GLU A 224 22.85 2.93 -30.09
N ASP A 225 21.89 3.85 -30.21
CA ASP A 225 20.87 4.04 -29.18
C ASP A 225 19.89 2.87 -29.23
N LEU A 226 19.73 2.19 -28.11
CA LEU A 226 18.83 1.05 -27.95
C LEU A 226 17.46 1.52 -27.47
N LEU A 227 17.43 2.50 -26.58
CA LEU A 227 16.22 2.89 -25.86
C LEU A 227 16.33 4.33 -25.39
N TYR A 228 15.27 5.09 -25.62
CA TYR A 228 15.11 6.42 -25.05
C TYR A 228 13.93 6.45 -24.08
N ILE A 229 14.18 6.87 -22.84
CA ILE A 229 13.17 7.07 -21.81
C ILE A 229 13.07 8.57 -21.56
N SER A 230 11.86 9.12 -21.60
CA SER A 230 11.62 10.52 -21.26
C SER A 230 10.53 10.67 -20.20
N LEU A 231 10.76 11.59 -19.28
CA LEU A 231 9.79 12.09 -18.31
C LEU A 231 9.53 13.54 -18.66
N ASN A 232 8.29 13.85 -19.00
CA ASN A 232 7.90 15.17 -19.46
C ASN A 232 6.95 15.82 -18.45
N PRO A 233 6.93 17.16 -18.35
CA PRO A 233 6.00 17.82 -17.47
C PRO A 233 4.56 17.58 -17.95
N THR A 234 3.60 17.75 -17.06
CA THR A 234 2.20 17.72 -17.46
C THR A 234 1.89 18.86 -18.44
N LYS A 235 0.75 18.74 -19.13
CA LYS A 235 0.24 19.90 -19.86
C LYS A 235 -0.02 21.04 -18.89
N ASP A 236 0.20 22.25 -19.36
CA ASP A 236 -0.09 23.45 -18.59
C ASP A 236 -1.58 23.53 -18.28
N MET A 237 -1.90 23.80 -17.02
CA MET A 237 -3.28 23.93 -16.56
C MET A 237 -3.45 25.21 -15.78
N TRP A 238 -4.59 25.86 -16.01
CA TRP A 238 -5.01 27.00 -15.21
C TRP A 238 -6.00 26.53 -14.14
N THR A 239 -5.76 26.91 -12.89
CA THR A 239 -6.59 26.54 -11.74
C THR A 239 -7.20 27.78 -11.09
N GLU A 240 -8.46 27.69 -10.70
CA GLU A 240 -9.16 28.71 -9.92
C GLU A 240 -9.19 28.29 -8.46
N THR A 241 -8.78 29.18 -7.55
CA THR A 241 -8.86 28.93 -6.11
C THR A 241 -10.05 29.69 -5.52
N ARG A 242 -11.08 28.96 -5.05
CA ARG A 242 -12.21 29.53 -4.30
C ARG A 242 -12.34 28.87 -2.94
N ASN A 243 -12.32 29.65 -1.86
CA ASN A 243 -12.51 29.17 -0.48
C ASN A 243 -11.67 27.92 -0.16
N PHE A 244 -10.36 27.98 -0.45
CA PHE A 244 -9.40 26.88 -0.27
C PHE A 244 -9.55 25.67 -1.21
N ASN A 245 -10.57 25.63 -2.06
CA ASN A 245 -10.70 24.61 -3.10
C ASN A 245 -10.05 25.08 -4.40
N VAL A 246 -9.10 24.30 -4.88
CA VAL A 246 -8.44 24.50 -6.19
C VAL A 246 -9.21 23.66 -7.23
N LYS A 247 -9.76 24.32 -8.26
CA LYS A 247 -10.50 23.66 -9.33
C LYS A 247 -9.87 23.97 -10.69
N PRO A 248 -9.72 22.99 -11.59
CA PRO A 248 -9.23 23.25 -12.94
C PRO A 248 -10.26 24.06 -13.73
N VAL A 249 -9.76 24.99 -14.55
CA VAL A 249 -10.58 25.77 -15.48
C VAL A 249 -11.09 24.87 -16.61
N GLU A 250 -12.28 25.17 -17.14
CA GLU A 250 -12.87 24.43 -18.27
C GLU A 250 -11.92 24.36 -19.47
N TYR A 251 -11.87 23.20 -20.15
CA TYR A 251 -10.92 22.91 -21.23
C TYR A 251 -10.80 24.01 -22.31
N ASN A 252 -11.92 24.50 -22.85
CA ASN A 252 -11.88 25.50 -23.92
C ASN A 252 -11.34 26.84 -23.43
N LEU A 253 -11.72 27.22 -22.20
CA LEU A 253 -11.26 28.44 -21.56
C LEU A 253 -9.77 28.33 -21.22
N ASN A 254 -9.33 27.21 -20.64
CA ASN A 254 -7.93 26.90 -20.37
C ASN A 254 -7.07 27.01 -21.65
N LYS A 255 -7.53 26.41 -22.76
CA LYS A 255 -6.86 26.52 -24.05
C LYS A 255 -6.74 27.97 -24.53
N SER A 256 -7.82 28.75 -24.45
CA SER A 256 -7.81 30.16 -24.88
C SER A 256 -6.90 31.02 -24.00
N ILE A 257 -6.90 30.81 -22.68
CA ILE A 257 -5.97 31.49 -21.75
C ILE A 257 -4.53 31.15 -22.12
N GLU A 258 -4.20 29.87 -22.32
CA GLU A 258 -2.84 29.43 -22.63
C GLU A 258 -2.34 29.97 -23.98
N ASP A 259 -3.20 30.04 -25.00
CA ASP A 259 -2.85 30.63 -26.30
C ASP A 259 -2.54 32.14 -26.19
N HIS A 260 -3.25 32.86 -25.31
CA HIS A 260 -2.97 34.28 -25.04
C HIS A 260 -1.77 34.47 -24.12
N TYR A 261 -1.56 33.57 -23.16
CA TYR A 261 -0.42 33.59 -22.24
C TYR A 261 0.90 33.43 -22.99
N LYS A 262 0.96 32.56 -24.01
CA LYS A 262 2.14 32.42 -24.88
C LYS A 262 2.50 33.74 -25.59
N LYS A 263 1.50 34.46 -26.11
CA LYS A 263 1.71 35.79 -26.72
C LYS A 263 2.18 36.81 -25.68
N TYR A 264 1.61 36.77 -24.47
CA TYR A 264 2.07 37.60 -23.36
C TYR A 264 3.54 37.33 -23.00
N GLN A 265 3.96 36.07 -22.96
CA GLN A 265 5.37 35.71 -22.71
C GLN A 265 6.31 36.18 -23.83
N GLU A 266 5.89 36.09 -25.09
CA GLU A 266 6.66 36.61 -26.23
C GLU A 266 6.82 38.15 -26.13
N ASN A 267 5.75 38.85 -25.75
CA ASN A 267 5.70 40.31 -25.61
C ASN A 267 6.27 40.84 -24.28
N PHE A 268 6.59 39.96 -23.32
CA PHE A 268 7.12 40.35 -22.00
C PHE A 268 8.45 41.13 -22.12
N ASN A 269 9.21 40.87 -23.18
CA ASN A 269 10.45 41.58 -23.49
C ASN A 269 10.23 43.04 -23.93
N GLU A 270 9.00 43.45 -24.27
CA GLU A 270 8.66 44.77 -24.82
C GLU A 270 8.03 45.76 -23.81
N GLN A 271 8.11 45.49 -22.50
CA GLN A 271 7.63 46.37 -21.41
C GLN A 271 6.13 46.76 -21.47
N GLN A 272 5.26 45.96 -22.10
CA GLN A 272 3.80 46.17 -22.06
C GLN A 272 3.16 45.27 -21.00
N THR A 273 3.09 45.75 -19.75
CA THR A 273 2.57 44.97 -18.60
C THR A 273 1.05 45.06 -18.40
N ASP A 274 0.34 45.93 -19.13
CA ASP A 274 -1.08 46.22 -18.91
C ASP A 274 -2.01 45.84 -20.09
N GLN A 275 -1.54 44.98 -20.99
CA GLN A 275 -2.34 44.55 -22.13
C GLN A 275 -3.48 43.61 -21.70
N LYS A 276 -4.72 43.97 -22.05
CA LYS A 276 -5.90 43.10 -21.93
C LYS A 276 -6.10 42.31 -23.21
N TYR A 277 -6.37 41.02 -23.07
CA TYR A 277 -6.67 40.11 -24.19
C TYR A 277 -8.12 39.65 -24.12
N GLU A 278 -8.85 39.68 -25.23
CA GLU A 278 -10.23 39.18 -25.31
C GLU A 278 -10.21 37.65 -25.50
N ILE A 279 -10.76 36.92 -24.53
CA ILE A 279 -10.77 35.44 -24.53
C ILE A 279 -12.03 34.88 -25.19
N ASP A 280 -13.18 35.47 -24.86
CA ASP A 280 -14.52 35.10 -25.30
C ASP A 280 -15.37 36.37 -25.35
N LYS A 281 -16.51 36.35 -26.06
CA LYS A 281 -17.38 37.53 -26.19
C LYS A 281 -17.73 38.06 -24.80
N ASN A 282 -17.23 39.26 -24.50
CA ASN A 282 -17.40 40.00 -23.24
C ASN A 282 -16.57 39.49 -22.04
N ARG A 283 -15.49 38.71 -22.26
CA ARG A 283 -14.52 38.34 -21.22
C ARG A 283 -13.10 38.69 -21.63
N TYR A 284 -12.38 39.35 -20.72
CA TYR A 284 -11.01 39.80 -20.92
C TYR A 284 -10.08 39.17 -19.89
N VAL A 285 -8.84 38.88 -20.27
CA VAL A 285 -7.79 38.45 -19.36
C VAL A 285 -6.66 39.46 -19.29
N LYS A 286 -6.17 39.64 -18.06
CA LYS A 286 -4.94 40.36 -17.76
C LYS A 286 -3.99 39.39 -17.07
N PHE A 287 -2.75 39.31 -17.56
CA PHE A 287 -1.71 38.45 -16.99
C PHE A 287 -0.77 39.24 -16.09
N ASP A 288 -0.38 38.64 -14.98
CA ASP A 288 0.65 39.11 -14.05
C ASP A 288 1.51 37.92 -13.63
N GLY A 289 2.60 37.69 -14.38
CA GLY A 289 3.41 36.48 -14.23
C GLY A 289 2.56 35.22 -14.48
N ASP A 290 2.61 34.26 -13.56
CA ASP A 290 1.84 33.00 -13.65
C ASP A 290 0.41 33.10 -13.12
N VAL A 291 -0.08 34.32 -12.85
CA VAL A 291 -1.45 34.58 -12.42
C VAL A 291 -2.18 35.36 -13.52
N ALA A 292 -3.45 35.04 -13.73
CA ALA A 292 -4.33 35.77 -14.63
C ALA A 292 -5.60 36.22 -13.89
N GLU A 293 -6.04 37.44 -14.16
CA GLU A 293 -7.36 37.92 -13.80
C GLU A 293 -8.26 37.89 -15.04
N ILE A 294 -9.36 37.17 -14.95
CA ILE A 294 -10.39 37.12 -16.00
C ILE A 294 -11.57 37.94 -15.51
N SER A 295 -11.89 39.01 -16.24
CA SER A 295 -12.98 39.94 -15.93
C SER A 295 -14.04 39.94 -17.02
N ASP A 296 -15.31 39.99 -16.64
CA ASP A 296 -16.44 40.22 -17.55
C ASP A 296 -16.89 41.69 -17.56
N GLU A 297 -17.74 42.07 -18.54
CA GLU A 297 -18.31 43.42 -18.63
C GLU A 297 -19.26 43.77 -17.48
N GLU A 298 -19.76 42.76 -16.76
CA GLU A 298 -20.66 42.89 -15.61
C GLU A 298 -19.90 43.20 -14.30
N GLY A 299 -18.56 43.19 -14.33
CA GLY A 299 -17.71 43.56 -13.20
C GLY A 299 -17.35 42.40 -12.26
N ASN A 300 -17.65 41.15 -12.63
CA ASN A 300 -17.14 39.98 -11.94
C ASN A 300 -15.72 39.69 -12.42
N SER A 301 -14.82 39.37 -11.49
CA SER A 301 -13.49 38.86 -11.82
C SER A 301 -13.15 37.58 -11.08
N ILE A 302 -12.42 36.71 -11.77
CA ILE A 302 -11.88 35.46 -11.23
C ILE A 302 -10.35 35.48 -11.40
N HIS A 303 -9.64 35.01 -10.37
CA HIS A 303 -8.20 34.84 -10.43
C HIS A 303 -7.87 33.37 -10.68
N VAL A 304 -7.08 33.14 -11.72
CA VAL A 304 -6.58 31.83 -12.11
C VAL A 304 -5.07 31.81 -12.03
N LYS A 305 -4.50 30.67 -11.65
CA LYS A 305 -3.05 30.46 -11.57
C LYS A 305 -2.63 29.37 -12.55
N ARG A 306 -1.51 29.58 -13.23
CA ARG A 306 -0.87 28.58 -14.07
C ARG A 306 -0.11 27.60 -13.20
N ASP A 307 -0.45 26.32 -13.30
CA ASP A 307 0.26 25.23 -12.64
C ASP A 307 0.71 24.18 -13.69
N THR A 308 1.95 23.72 -13.52
CA THR A 308 2.54 22.66 -14.33
C THR A 308 3.30 21.73 -13.39
N LEU A 309 3.01 20.42 -13.45
CA LEU A 309 3.74 19.44 -12.65
C LEU A 309 4.99 18.99 -13.40
N ASP A 310 6.10 18.90 -12.67
CA ASP A 310 7.39 18.41 -13.20
C ASP A 310 7.28 16.97 -13.71
N GLY A 311 8.05 16.62 -14.75
CA GLY A 311 8.12 15.25 -15.25
C GLY A 311 8.63 14.26 -14.20
N PHE A 312 9.52 14.73 -13.34
CA PHE A 312 10.03 13.96 -12.21
C PHE A 312 10.09 14.84 -10.97
N TRP A 313 9.52 14.35 -9.88
CA TRP A 313 9.60 15.00 -8.58
C TRP A 313 9.88 13.96 -7.51
N VAL A 314 10.81 14.27 -6.61
CA VAL A 314 11.13 13.44 -5.46
C VAL A 314 11.24 14.30 -4.21
N GLY A 315 10.55 13.87 -3.17
CA GLY A 315 10.63 14.39 -1.82
C GLY A 315 11.24 13.36 -0.90
N TYR A 316 12.28 13.74 -0.17
CA TYR A 316 12.89 12.92 0.87
C TYR A 316 12.70 13.61 2.22
N GLY A 317 11.83 13.03 3.05
CA GLY A 317 11.60 13.47 4.42
C GLY A 317 12.32 12.56 5.39
N PHE A 318 12.97 13.14 6.40
CA PHE A 318 13.65 12.38 7.44
C PHE A 318 13.52 13.02 8.81
N SER A 319 13.51 12.17 9.84
CA SER A 319 13.58 12.47 11.26
C SER A 319 14.61 11.53 11.92
N THR A 320 14.73 11.60 13.25
CA THR A 320 15.61 10.69 14.01
C THR A 320 15.22 9.22 13.82
N ASN A 321 13.93 8.94 13.69
CA ASN A 321 13.38 7.58 13.71
C ASN A 321 12.61 7.20 12.43
N HIS A 322 12.38 8.14 11.52
CA HIS A 322 11.58 7.93 10.32
C HIS A 322 12.24 8.50 9.06
N GLN A 323 12.12 7.78 7.95
CA GLN A 323 12.54 8.25 6.64
C GLN A 323 11.49 7.87 5.62
N ALA A 324 11.13 8.80 4.74
CA ALA A 324 10.16 8.56 3.67
C ALA A 324 10.65 9.18 2.37
N ILE A 325 10.43 8.45 1.29
CA ILE A 325 10.61 8.94 -0.08
C ILE A 325 9.24 9.02 -0.72
N HIS A 326 8.87 10.20 -1.20
CA HIS A 326 7.69 10.42 -2.01
C HIS A 326 8.16 10.74 -3.44
N LEU A 327 7.77 9.90 -4.38
CA LEU A 327 8.16 10.03 -5.78
C LEU A 327 6.92 10.24 -6.65
N LYS A 328 6.97 11.23 -7.53
CA LYS A 328 5.96 11.52 -8.54
C LYS A 328 6.62 11.52 -9.91
N ILE A 329 6.08 10.72 -10.82
CA ILE A 329 6.54 10.65 -12.22
C ILE A 329 5.34 11.01 -13.10
N ASN A 330 5.53 11.99 -13.98
CA ASN A 330 4.53 12.42 -14.95
C ASN A 330 4.99 12.12 -16.37
N ASN A 331 4.01 11.90 -17.27
CA ASN A 331 4.19 11.68 -18.72
C ASN A 331 5.44 10.86 -19.11
N LEU A 332 5.58 9.66 -18.55
CA LEU A 332 6.63 8.70 -18.90
C LEU A 332 6.40 8.19 -20.33
N GLN A 333 7.40 8.33 -21.18
CA GLN A 333 7.45 7.74 -22.51
C GLN A 333 8.71 6.90 -22.67
N ILE A 334 8.59 5.75 -23.32
CA ILE A 334 9.68 4.82 -23.60
C ILE A 334 9.64 4.48 -25.08
N ASP A 335 10.71 4.84 -25.78
CA ASP A 335 10.87 4.62 -27.21
C ASP A 335 11.99 3.61 -27.47
N ASN A 336 11.72 2.68 -28.39
CA ASN A 336 12.69 1.75 -28.94
C ASN A 336 13.42 2.43 -30.11
N GLN A 337 14.73 2.66 -29.96
CA GLN A 337 15.53 3.40 -30.93
C GLN A 337 16.19 2.50 -32.00
N LEU A 338 15.92 1.18 -31.98
CA LEU A 338 16.46 0.25 -32.97
C LEU A 338 15.87 0.51 -34.37
N GLN A 339 16.73 0.47 -35.39
CA GLN A 339 16.36 0.77 -36.79
C GLN A 339 15.27 -0.15 -37.36
N ILE A 340 15.14 -1.37 -36.84
CA ILE A 340 14.15 -2.37 -37.29
C ILE A 340 13.28 -2.77 -36.11
N THR A 341 12.53 -1.81 -35.56
CA THR A 341 11.54 -2.07 -34.51
C THR A 341 10.12 -2.14 -35.07
N LEU A 342 9.37 -3.16 -34.67
CA LEU A 342 7.93 -3.25 -34.94
C LEU A 342 7.12 -2.25 -34.09
N PHE A 343 7.67 -1.84 -32.94
CA PHE A 343 7.04 -0.93 -31.98
C PHE A 343 8.05 0.16 -31.59
N PRO A 344 8.07 1.29 -32.30
CA PRO A 344 9.01 2.38 -32.01
C PRO A 344 8.73 3.06 -30.68
N THR A 345 7.49 3.01 -30.20
CA THR A 345 7.10 3.49 -28.87
C THR A 345 6.53 2.32 -28.09
N ILE A 346 7.21 1.97 -26.99
CA ILE A 346 6.84 0.87 -26.09
C ILE A 346 5.78 1.37 -25.09
N LEU A 347 5.96 2.58 -24.57
CA LEU A 347 5.08 3.18 -23.59
C LEU A 347 4.92 4.66 -23.90
N TYR A 348 3.68 5.13 -23.92
CA TYR A 348 3.34 6.54 -24.12
C TYR A 348 2.17 6.92 -23.21
N PRO A 349 2.16 8.13 -22.62
CA PRO A 349 1.06 8.57 -21.78
C PRO A 349 -0.20 8.76 -22.63
N ILE A 350 -1.18 7.88 -22.48
CA ILE A 350 -2.49 8.05 -23.10
C ILE A 350 -3.23 9.11 -22.31
N ILE A 351 -3.58 10.22 -22.96
CA ILE A 351 -4.45 11.23 -22.38
C ILE A 351 -5.84 10.60 -22.21
N SER A 352 -6.19 10.22 -20.98
CA SER A 352 -7.59 9.93 -20.64
C SER A 352 -8.41 11.19 -20.94
N LYS A 353 -9.64 11.03 -21.44
CA LYS A 353 -10.58 12.16 -21.43
C LYS A 353 -10.74 12.55 -19.96
N ALA A 354 -10.17 13.69 -19.57
CA ALA A 354 -10.04 14.12 -18.19
C ALA A 354 -11.31 13.82 -17.36
N THR A 355 -11.15 13.03 -16.31
CA THR A 355 -12.14 12.90 -15.23
C THR A 355 -11.61 13.65 -14.02
N ALA A 356 -12.52 14.25 -13.23
CA ALA A 356 -12.21 15.11 -12.10
C ALA A 356 -11.42 14.45 -10.94
N THR A 357 -10.97 13.21 -11.12
CA THR A 357 -10.26 12.37 -10.15
C THR A 357 -8.73 12.36 -10.34
N ASP A 358 -8.19 13.07 -11.33
CA ASP A 358 -6.74 13.14 -11.57
C ASP A 358 -6.06 14.32 -10.82
N ILE A 359 -6.68 14.77 -9.72
CA ILE A 359 -6.17 15.76 -8.74
C ILE A 359 -6.07 15.04 -7.40
#